data_AF-A0A418WRP3-F1
#
_entry.id   AF-A0A418WRP3-F1
#
_cell.length_a   1.000
_cell.length_b   1.000
_cell.length_c   1.000
_cell.angle_alpha   90.00
_cell.angle_beta   90.00
_cell.angle_gamma   90.00
#
_symmetry.space_group_name_H-M   'P 1'
#
loop_
_entity.id
_entity.type
_entity.pdbx_description
1 polymer ?
#
loop_
_entity_poly.entity_id
_entity_poly.type
_entity_poly.pdbx_seq_one_letter_code
_entity_poly.pdbx_strand_id
1 'polypeptide(L)'
;MRYFVLGLVALAFTAPVQARDHDRAPEAEIAEKMNDPVMQDRVAGAMLGVMGAVLDMRIGEIERAIDPSSPTPRDETLRDRAERDDPYFEERMVGRTRAMTGTMGAMATQMAVMMPEFRRMMAEMAGRMADIGSTVSIPDYEDDWDD
;
A
#
# COMPACT_ATOMS: atom_id res chain seq x y z
N MET A 1 27.43 13.71 -12.19
CA MET A 1 26.59 13.38 -13.37
C MET A 1 26.28 11.90 -13.25
N ARG A 2 25.17 11.43 -12.66
CA ARG A 2 23.74 11.64 -12.97
C ARG A 2 23.38 11.03 -14.34
N TYR A 3 22.29 10.24 -14.35
CA TYR A 3 21.65 9.49 -15.44
C TYR A 3 22.32 8.12 -15.76
N PHE A 4 21.68 6.94 -15.74
CA PHE A 4 20.28 6.58 -15.95
C PHE A 4 19.84 5.41 -15.04
N VAL A 5 18.68 5.61 -14.40
CA VAL A 5 17.80 4.58 -13.85
C VAL A 5 17.05 3.93 -15.01
N LEU A 6 16.77 2.62 -14.92
CA LEU A 6 15.55 1.91 -15.38
C LEU A 6 15.90 0.55 -16.00
N GLY A 7 15.73 -0.49 -15.20
CA GLY A 7 15.70 -1.88 -15.64
C GLY A 7 15.08 -2.77 -14.58
N LEU A 8 14.09 -2.25 -13.83
CA LEU A 8 13.43 -2.98 -12.75
C LEU A 8 12.13 -3.58 -13.29
N VAL A 9 12.20 -4.88 -13.56
CA VAL A 9 11.11 -5.85 -13.40
C VAL A 9 9.94 -5.67 -14.37
N ALA A 10 10.20 -5.95 -15.64
CA ALA A 10 9.22 -6.53 -16.55
C ALA A 10 9.35 -8.06 -16.49
N LEU A 11 8.79 -8.68 -15.45
CA LEU A 11 8.55 -10.12 -15.45
C LEU A 11 7.10 -10.36 -15.00
N ALA A 12 6.24 -10.10 -15.97
CA ALA A 12 5.01 -10.82 -16.25
C ALA A 12 4.63 -11.89 -15.22
N PHE A 13 3.68 -11.55 -14.35
CA PHE A 13 2.82 -12.52 -13.71
C PHE A 13 1.87 -13.11 -14.77
N THR A 14 2.34 -14.08 -15.56
CA THR A 14 1.47 -15.01 -16.28
C THR A 14 0.99 -16.07 -15.30
N ALA A 15 0.16 -15.67 -14.33
CA ALA A 15 -0.61 -16.65 -13.57
C ALA A 15 -1.83 -17.04 -14.43
N PRO A 16 -2.13 -18.34 -14.61
CA PRO A 16 -3.34 -18.75 -15.31
C PRO A 16 -4.54 -18.24 -14.52
N VAL A 17 -5.32 -17.36 -15.14
CA VAL A 17 -6.65 -16.98 -14.67
C VAL A 17 -7.54 -18.20 -14.85
N GLN A 18 -7.45 -19.13 -13.90
CA GLN A 18 -8.44 -20.18 -13.73
C GLN A 18 -9.72 -19.47 -13.33
N ALA A 19 -10.75 -19.56 -14.17
CA ALA A 19 -12.09 -19.09 -13.87
C ALA A 19 -12.52 -19.68 -12.51
N ARG A 20 -12.50 -18.85 -11.46
CA ARG A 20 -13.06 -19.19 -10.16
C ARG A 20 -14.53 -18.78 -10.22
N ASP A 21 -15.41 -19.72 -9.88
CA ASP A 21 -16.84 -19.48 -9.68
C ASP A 21 -17.05 -18.21 -8.86
N HIS A 22 -17.75 -17.24 -9.46
CA HIS A 22 -17.98 -15.90 -8.94
C HIS A 22 -19.08 -15.84 -7.86
N ASP A 23 -19.28 -16.90 -7.07
CA ASP A 23 -20.32 -16.92 -6.03
C ASP A 23 -19.86 -16.30 -4.69
N ARG A 24 -18.55 -16.00 -4.54
CA ARG A 24 -18.04 -15.12 -3.48
C ARG A 24 -17.40 -13.87 -4.09
N ALA A 25 -17.78 -12.71 -3.57
CA ALA A 25 -17.10 -11.44 -3.85
C ALA A 25 -15.60 -11.59 -3.52
N PRO A 26 -14.68 -11.51 -4.51
CA PRO A 26 -13.23 -11.67 -4.30
C PRO A 26 -12.66 -10.75 -3.21
N GLU A 27 -13.34 -9.63 -2.97
CA GLU A 27 -12.96 -8.58 -2.02
C GLU A 27 -13.29 -8.97 -0.57
N ALA A 28 -14.34 -9.78 -0.34
CA ALA A 28 -14.65 -10.31 0.98
C ALA A 28 -13.58 -11.30 1.44
N GLU A 29 -13.06 -12.11 0.51
CA GLU A 29 -11.93 -13.02 0.76
C GLU A 29 -10.63 -12.25 1.04
N ILE A 30 -10.40 -11.13 0.35
CA ILE A 30 -9.24 -10.25 0.59
C ILE A 30 -9.34 -9.58 1.96
N ALA A 31 -10.53 -9.08 2.34
CA ALA A 31 -10.75 -8.49 3.65
C ALA A 31 -10.59 -9.52 4.78
N GLU A 32 -11.08 -10.74 4.59
CA GLU A 32 -10.90 -11.84 5.53
C GLU A 32 -9.41 -12.20 5.70
N LYS A 33 -8.65 -12.25 4.59
CA LYS A 33 -7.19 -12.44 4.63
C LYS A 33 -6.43 -11.28 5.28
N MET A 34 -6.91 -10.04 5.17
CA MET A 34 -6.32 -8.89 5.88
C MET A 34 -6.64 -8.90 7.38
N ASN A 35 -7.70 -9.59 7.79
CA ASN A 35 -8.04 -9.80 9.18
C ASN A 35 -7.34 -11.03 9.80
N ASP A 36 -6.61 -11.81 9.00
CA ASP A 36 -5.83 -12.95 9.50
C ASP A 36 -4.69 -12.46 10.41
N PRO A 37 -4.64 -12.89 11.69
CA PRO A 37 -3.57 -12.50 12.61
C PRO A 37 -2.18 -12.86 12.07
N VAL A 38 -2.04 -13.95 11.31
CA VAL A 38 -0.76 -14.34 10.70
C VAL A 38 -0.35 -13.34 9.61
N MET A 39 -1.29 -12.82 8.81
CA MET A 39 -0.97 -11.79 7.82
C MET A 39 -0.68 -10.45 8.47
N GLN A 40 -1.40 -10.08 9.53
CA GLN A 40 -1.13 -8.86 10.29
C GLN A 40 0.27 -8.90 10.91
N ASP A 41 0.69 -10.03 11.50
CA ASP A 41 2.03 -10.20 12.04
C ASP A 41 3.11 -10.09 10.96
N ARG A 42 2.86 -10.62 9.76
CA ARG A 42 3.78 -10.50 8.62
C ARG A 42 3.91 -9.06 8.14
N VAL A 43 2.80 -8.34 8.01
CA VAL A 43 2.80 -6.92 7.61
C VAL A 43 3.51 -6.08 8.67
N ALA A 44 3.20 -6.28 9.95
CA ALA A 44 3.87 -5.61 11.04
C ALA A 44 5.38 -5.90 11.04
N GLY A 45 5.77 -7.16 10.85
CA GLY A 45 7.17 -7.56 10.73
C GLY A 45 7.89 -6.90 9.55
N ALA A 46 7.24 -6.81 8.39
CA ALA A 46 7.79 -6.11 7.22
C ALA A 46 7.96 -4.60 7.49
N MET A 47 6.96 -3.96 8.10
CA MET A 47 7.05 -2.54 8.49
C MET A 47 8.18 -2.31 9.50
N LEU A 48 8.32 -3.18 10.51
CA LEU A 48 9.40 -3.11 11.48
C LEU A 48 10.78 -3.33 10.82
N GLY A 49 10.89 -4.22 9.84
CA GLY A 49 12.12 -4.38 9.06
C GLY A 49 12.50 -3.12 8.29
N VAL A 50 11.53 -2.46 7.64
CA VAL A 50 11.75 -1.18 6.94
C VAL A 50 12.14 -0.09 7.93
N MET A 51 11.43 0.04 9.05
CA MET A 51 11.75 1.02 10.08
C MET A 51 13.13 0.77 10.70
N GLY A 52 13.49 -0.49 10.95
CA GLY A 52 14.81 -0.88 11.41
C GLY A 52 15.91 -0.43 10.44
N ALA A 53 15.72 -0.66 9.13
CA ALA A 53 16.67 -0.20 8.12
C ALA A 53 16.81 1.33 8.07
N VAL A 54 15.72 2.08 8.29
CA VAL A 54 15.79 3.55 8.41
C VAL A 54 16.54 3.95 9.68
N LEU A 55 16.27 3.29 10.81
CA LEU A 55 16.92 3.58 12.08
C LEU A 55 18.41 3.28 12.07
N ASP A 56 18.84 2.28 11.30
CA ASP A 56 20.25 1.94 11.13
C ASP A 56 20.99 2.90 10.18
N MET A 57 20.31 3.91 9.64
CA MET A 57 20.92 4.95 8.83
C MET A 57 21.87 5.79 9.69
N ARG A 58 23.13 5.90 9.23
CA ARG A 58 24.16 6.70 9.87
C ARG A 58 23.90 8.18 9.63
N ILE A 59 23.71 8.94 10.71
CA ILE A 59 23.50 10.39 10.67
C ILE A 59 24.76 11.18 11.02
N GLY A 60 25.75 10.54 11.65
CA GLY A 60 26.94 11.23 12.11
C GLY A 60 27.77 11.91 11.02
N GLU A 61 27.82 11.35 9.80
CA GLU A 61 28.46 12.01 8.65
C GLU A 61 27.60 13.15 8.07
N ILE A 62 26.27 13.01 8.12
CA ILE A 62 25.33 14.03 7.63
C ILE A 62 25.40 15.27 8.53
N GLU A 63 25.36 15.09 9.85
CA GLU A 63 25.48 16.19 10.80
C GLU A 63 26.81 16.92 10.65
N ARG A 64 27.94 16.21 10.47
CA ARG A 64 29.25 16.85 10.27
C ARG A 64 29.38 17.60 8.95
N ALA A 65 28.66 17.18 7.91
CA ALA A 65 28.62 17.91 6.66
C ALA A 65 27.87 19.25 6.79
N ILE A 66 26.91 19.33 7.73
CA ILE A 66 26.12 20.54 8.02
C ILE A 66 26.84 21.42 9.05
N ASP A 67 27.33 20.82 10.13
CA ASP A 67 28.10 21.45 11.21
C ASP A 67 29.40 20.66 11.47
N PRO A 68 30.54 21.12 10.94
CA PRO A 68 31.83 20.46 11.14
C PRO A 68 32.29 20.38 12.60
N SER A 69 31.70 21.21 13.48
CA SER A 69 32.00 21.21 14.91
C SER A 69 31.10 20.30 15.74
N SER A 70 30.17 19.59 15.10
CA SER A 70 29.25 18.67 15.77
C SER A 70 30.02 17.62 16.61
N PRO A 71 29.64 17.42 17.88
CA PRO A 71 30.25 16.41 18.75
C PRO A 71 29.77 14.99 18.45
N THR A 72 28.85 14.82 17.50
CA THR A 72 28.23 13.54 17.14
C THR A 72 29.26 12.54 16.56
N PRO A 73 29.38 11.33 17.14
CA PRO A 73 30.18 10.24 16.60
C PRO A 73 29.87 9.93 15.14
N ARG A 74 30.87 9.46 14.40
CA ARG A 74 30.74 9.30 12.94
C ARG A 74 29.75 8.22 12.53
N ASP A 75 29.70 7.19 13.34
CA ASP A 75 28.91 5.99 13.22
C ASP A 75 27.55 6.10 13.92
N GLU A 76 27.23 7.24 14.56
CA GLU A 76 25.94 7.44 15.22
C GLU A 76 24.80 7.26 14.22
N THR A 77 23.89 6.36 14.55
CA THR A 77 22.69 6.03 13.78
C THR A 77 21.47 6.81 14.29
N LEU A 78 20.40 6.83 13.49
CA LEU A 78 19.11 7.34 13.96
C LEU A 78 18.59 6.55 15.17
N ARG A 79 18.87 5.24 15.22
CA ARG A 79 18.57 4.37 16.36
C ARG A 79 19.25 4.87 17.62
N ASP A 80 20.56 5.07 17.58
CA ASP A 80 21.35 5.50 18.74
C ASP A 80 20.84 6.84 19.29
N ARG A 81 20.47 7.75 18.38
CA ARG A 81 19.89 9.05 18.75
C ARG A 81 18.52 8.87 19.41
N ALA A 82 17.65 8.08 18.82
CA ALA A 82 16.30 7.84 19.31
C ALA A 82 16.32 7.13 20.68
N GLU A 83 17.21 6.15 20.87
CA GLU A 83 17.38 5.44 22.14
C GLU A 83 17.97 6.31 23.25
N ARG A 84 18.82 7.28 22.89
CA ARG A 84 19.36 8.25 23.84
C ARG A 84 18.28 9.14 24.44
N ASP A 85 17.33 9.57 23.61
CA ASP A 85 16.19 10.39 24.05
C ASP A 85 15.10 9.53 24.73
N ASP A 86 15.04 8.24 24.38
CA ASP A 86 14.04 7.29 24.85
C ASP A 86 14.60 5.86 25.01
N PRO A 87 14.92 5.42 26.25
CA PRO A 87 15.43 4.07 26.49
C PRO A 87 14.48 2.92 26.11
N TYR A 88 13.18 3.21 25.92
CA TYR A 88 12.16 2.22 25.55
C TYR A 88 11.68 2.44 24.10
N PHE A 89 12.44 3.17 23.29
CA PHE A 89 12.07 3.53 21.93
C PHE A 89 11.71 2.30 21.08
N GLU A 90 12.57 1.28 21.08
CA GLU A 90 12.36 0.08 20.26
C GLU A 90 11.13 -0.71 20.69
N GLU A 91 10.96 -0.93 22.00
CA GLU A 91 9.78 -1.61 22.54
C GLU A 91 8.48 -0.84 22.20
N ARG A 92 8.51 0.49 22.34
CA ARG A 92 7.37 1.35 21.98
C ARG A 92 7.07 1.30 20.49
N MET A 93 8.08 1.32 19.64
CA MET A 93 7.92 1.22 18.18
C MET A 93 7.27 -0.11 17.79
N VAL A 94 7.74 -1.24 18.34
CA VAL A 94 7.16 -2.56 18.10
C VAL A 94 5.70 -2.60 18.57
N GLY A 95 5.43 -2.13 19.79
CA GLY A 95 4.08 -2.07 20.34
C GLY A 95 3.13 -1.21 19.49
N ARG A 96 3.58 -0.02 19.07
CA ARG A 96 2.81 0.90 18.22
C ARG A 96 2.51 0.30 16.85
N THR A 97 3.49 -0.35 16.22
CA THR A 97 3.32 -0.95 14.88
C THR A 97 2.29 -2.08 14.91
N ARG A 98 2.35 -2.95 15.92
CA ARG A 98 1.35 -4.01 16.12
C ARG A 98 -0.03 -3.44 16.39
N ALA A 99 -0.14 -2.45 17.29
CA ALA A 99 -1.42 -1.81 17.61
C ALA A 99 -2.04 -1.14 16.38
N MET A 100 -1.23 -0.44 15.58
CA MET A 100 -1.66 0.19 14.32
C MET A 100 -2.16 -0.86 13.32
N THR A 101 -1.42 -1.96 13.14
CA THR A 101 -1.81 -3.03 12.21
C THR A 101 -3.12 -3.69 12.61
N GLY A 102 -3.30 -3.99 13.91
CA GLY A 102 -4.57 -4.51 14.42
C GLY A 102 -5.75 -3.53 14.22
N THR A 103 -5.51 -2.24 14.41
CA THR A 103 -6.52 -1.19 14.17
C THR A 103 -6.91 -1.12 12.69
N MET A 104 -5.94 -1.20 11.77
CA MET A 104 -6.21 -1.23 10.33
C MET A 104 -6.99 -2.48 9.93
N GLY A 105 -6.69 -3.65 10.50
CA GLY A 105 -7.46 -4.88 10.30
C GLY A 105 -8.92 -4.75 10.72
N ALA A 106 -9.17 -4.14 11.89
CA ALA A 106 -10.52 -3.88 12.37
C ALA A 106 -11.29 -2.92 11.45
N MET A 107 -10.65 -1.85 10.98
CA MET A 107 -11.25 -0.92 10.02
C MET A 107 -11.56 -1.59 8.68
N ALA A 108 -10.64 -2.41 8.16
CA ALA A 108 -10.85 -3.16 6.92
C ALA A 108 -12.04 -4.10 7.04
N THR A 109 -12.21 -4.74 8.19
CA THR A 109 -13.38 -5.59 8.48
C THR A 109 -14.68 -4.79 8.42
N GLN A 110 -14.72 -3.61 9.05
CA GLN A 110 -15.90 -2.75 9.00
C GLN A 110 -16.22 -2.28 7.58
N MET A 111 -15.20 -1.91 6.80
CA MET A 111 -15.38 -1.51 5.41
C MET A 111 -15.87 -2.66 4.53
N ALA A 112 -15.39 -3.89 4.79
CA ALA A 112 -15.81 -5.08 4.06
C ALA A 112 -17.30 -5.38 4.26
N VAL A 113 -17.86 -5.09 5.44
CA VAL A 113 -19.31 -5.22 5.71
C VAL A 113 -20.13 -4.25 4.86
N MET A 114 -19.61 -3.05 4.58
CA MET A 114 -20.30 -2.03 3.77
C MET A 114 -20.15 -2.24 2.25
N MET A 115 -19.16 -3.02 1.83
CA MET A 115 -18.81 -3.22 0.42
C MET A 115 -19.94 -3.80 -0.46
N PRO A 116 -20.75 -4.78 0.00
CA PRO A 116 -21.83 -5.35 -0.82
C PRO A 116 -22.88 -4.31 -1.23
N GLU A 117 -23.25 -3.42 -0.32
CA GLU A 117 -24.21 -2.34 -0.62
C GLU A 117 -23.62 -1.36 -1.63
N PHE A 118 -22.34 -1.01 -1.48
CA PHE A 118 -21.64 -0.17 -2.44
C PHE A 118 -21.63 -0.78 -3.85
N ARG A 119 -21.36 -2.10 -3.97
CA ARG A 119 -21.42 -2.80 -5.27
C ARG A 119 -22.83 -2.79 -5.87
N ARG A 120 -23.86 -2.98 -5.04
CA ARG A 120 -25.25 -2.92 -5.48
C ARG A 120 -25.60 -1.55 -6.05
N MET A 121 -25.19 -0.49 -5.37
CA MET A 121 -25.38 0.89 -5.83
C MET A 121 -24.65 1.14 -7.16
N MET A 122 -23.41 0.69 -7.30
CA MET A 122 -22.64 0.84 -8.54
C MET A 122 -23.25 0.06 -9.71
N ALA A 123 -23.74 -1.16 -9.46
CA ALA A 123 -24.43 -1.97 -10.47
C ALA A 123 -25.74 -1.31 -10.92
N GLU A 124 -26.50 -0.74 -9.99
CA GLU A 124 -27.72 -0.01 -10.32
C GLU A 124 -27.43 1.25 -11.15
N MET A 125 -26.37 2.00 -10.81
CA MET A 125 -25.93 3.15 -11.59
C MET A 125 -25.47 2.75 -12.99
N ALA A 126 -24.70 1.67 -13.12
CA ALA A 126 -24.24 1.15 -14.40
C ALA A 126 -25.42 0.72 -15.29
N GLY A 127 -26.43 0.06 -14.72
CA GLY A 127 -27.66 -0.29 -15.44
C GLY A 127 -28.39 0.94 -15.97
N ARG A 128 -28.56 1.97 -15.14
CA ARG A 128 -29.21 3.23 -15.56
C ARG A 128 -28.41 3.98 -16.64
N MET A 129 -27.07 3.93 -16.60
CA MET A 129 -26.23 4.54 -17.64
C MET A 129 -26.31 3.78 -18.96
N ALA A 130 -26.40 2.44 -18.94
CA ALA A 130 -26.59 1.64 -20.14
C ALA A 130 -27.93 1.95 -20.83
N ASP A 131 -29.01 2.14 -20.05
CA ASP A 131 -30.31 2.54 -20.59
C ASP A 131 -30.25 3.91 -21.28
N ILE A 132 -29.56 4.89 -20.69
CA ILE A 132 -29.37 6.22 -21.29
C ILE A 132 -28.51 6.15 -22.56
N GLY A 133 -27.45 5.33 -22.55
CA GLY A 133 -26.60 5.11 -23.73
C GLY A 133 -27.35 4.50 -24.92
N SER A 134 -28.31 3.61 -24.65
CA SER A 134 -29.16 3.03 -25.69
C SER A 134 -30.16 4.02 -26.33
N THR A 135 -30.47 5.12 -25.63
CA THR A 135 -31.39 6.15 -26.14
C THR A 135 -30.68 7.22 -26.99
N VAL A 136 -29.34 7.30 -26.91
CA VAL A 136 -28.53 8.21 -27.74
C VAL A 136 -27.90 7.40 -28.88
N SER A 137 -28.66 7.15 -29.95
CA SER A 137 -28.06 6.78 -31.24
C SER A 137 -27.29 7.98 -31.78
N ILE A 138 -25.96 7.95 -31.67
CA ILE A 138 -25.10 8.87 -32.41
C ILE A 138 -25.24 8.51 -33.89
N PRO A 139 -25.63 9.44 -34.79
CA PRO A 139 -25.71 9.14 -36.21
C PRO A 139 -24.34 8.69 -36.71
N ASP A 140 -24.30 7.57 -37.42
CA ASP A 140 -23.10 7.11 -38.13
C ASP A 140 -22.67 8.23 -39.09
N TYR A 141 -21.59 8.93 -38.75
CA TYR A 141 -20.86 9.72 -39.72
C TYR A 141 -20.00 8.72 -40.50
N GLU A 142 -20.48 8.32 -41.68
CA GLU A 142 -19.66 7.60 -42.65
C GLU A 142 -18.46 8.47 -43.03
N ASP A 143 -17.28 7.94 -42.72
CA ASP A 143 -15.97 8.56 -42.94
C ASP A 143 -15.64 8.42 -44.42
N ASP A 144 -16.14 9.38 -45.22
CA ASP A 144 -15.92 9.47 -46.66
C ASP A 144 -14.53 10.09 -46.94
N TRP A 145 -13.48 9.30 -46.67
CA TRP A 145 -12.10 9.59 -47.05
C TRP A 145 -11.49 8.35 -47.69
N ASP A 146 -11.88 8.05 -48.93
CA ASP A 146 -11.04 7.42 -49.95
C ASP A 146 -11.82 7.32 -51.28
N ASP A 147 -11.65 8.32 -52.16
CA ASP A 147 -11.38 8.18 -53.61
C ASP A 147 -11.24 9.55 -54.32
#